data_AF-A0A9P9FIE7-F1
#
_entry.id   AF-A0A9P9FIE7-F1
#
_cell.length_a   1.000
_cell.length_b   1.000
_cell.length_c   1.000
_cell.angle_alpha   90.00
_cell.angle_beta   90.00
_cell.angle_gamma   90.00
#
_symmetry.space_group_name_H-M   'P 1'
#
loop_
_entity.id
_entity.type
_entity.pdbx_description
1 polymer ?
#
loop_
_entity_poly.entity_id
_entity_poly.type
_entity_poly.pdbx_seq_one_letter_code
_entity_poly.pdbx_strand_id
1 'polypeptide(L)'
;MWLSSLSAVLLGAFAWTASAQSADDPNVKSITLRTHSLQQPYLDSDMQSRWYDFGGDTIVRTDSYIRLTSDRPSQSGWMYSRVPLTATNWQVEVEFKISGKNQLYGDGFAMWITRQRAQAGTVFGGPDKFEGLGIFVDTYKNNRPGVVFPYVSAMFGDGQTSYDKAHDGKSTELAGCSARGIRHASIPTKLRLTYFQDKQLKLELQYKDEEDWMQCFDKEEPPAIPNIAYVGFTAETGELSDNHDIISVTAKNLYIQPGNKPGQAGSKQRSKSAKKNSKKAKGGSWTWFFTKIILFIIVVGGAYVGFTAWRAKSKSHRF
;
A
#
# COMPACT_ATOMS: atom_id res chain seq x y z
N MET A 1 4.55 -52.87 30.80
CA MET A 1 3.44 -52.44 29.91
C MET A 1 2.64 -51.42 30.74
N TRP A 2 2.45 -50.16 30.41
CA TRP A 2 2.68 -49.36 29.21
C TRP A 2 2.86 -47.91 29.67
N LEU A 3 3.63 -47.14 28.89
CA LEU A 3 3.81 -45.69 29.02
C LEU A 3 2.55 -44.93 28.53
N SER A 4 2.62 -43.60 28.69
CA SER A 4 1.91 -42.53 27.95
C SER A 4 0.51 -42.18 28.48
N SER A 5 0.04 -40.95 28.48
CA SER A 5 0.53 -39.58 28.24
C SER A 5 -0.69 -38.69 28.51
N LEU A 6 -0.54 -37.45 28.95
CA LEU A 6 -1.18 -36.28 28.33
C LEU A 6 -0.95 -35.02 29.17
N SER A 7 -0.25 -34.11 28.50
CA SER A 7 0.15 -32.79 28.91
C SER A 7 -1.04 -31.88 29.18
N ALA A 8 -1.05 -31.26 30.36
CA ALA A 8 -1.72 -29.99 30.59
C ALA A 8 -0.62 -28.91 30.62
N VAL A 9 -0.70 -27.91 29.73
CA VAL A 9 -0.55 -26.49 30.05
C VAL A 9 -1.04 -25.70 28.84
N LEU A 10 -2.19 -25.07 29.03
CA LEU A 10 -2.69 -23.92 28.29
C LEU A 10 -1.83 -22.70 28.59
N LEU A 11 -1.24 -22.09 27.57
CA LEU A 11 -0.88 -20.67 27.58
C LEU A 11 -1.24 -20.08 26.21
N GLY A 12 -2.52 -19.71 26.08
CA GLY A 12 -2.98 -18.88 24.97
C GLY A 12 -2.47 -17.46 25.16
N ALA A 13 -1.40 -17.11 24.45
CA ALA A 13 -0.98 -15.72 24.32
C ALA A 13 -1.96 -15.01 23.39
N PHE A 14 -2.75 -14.09 23.94
CA PHE A 14 -3.45 -13.07 23.17
C PHE A 14 -2.39 -12.14 22.56
N ALA A 15 -1.87 -12.50 21.39
CA ALA A 15 -1.15 -11.57 20.55
C ALA A 15 -2.17 -10.59 19.96
N TRP A 16 -2.21 -9.37 20.50
CA TRP A 16 -2.80 -8.24 19.78
C TRP A 16 -1.98 -8.06 18.50
N THR A 17 -2.57 -8.41 17.36
CA THR A 17 -1.99 -8.10 16.06
C THR A 17 -1.99 -6.59 15.89
N ALA A 18 -0.83 -5.98 16.13
CA ALA A 18 -0.56 -4.62 15.71
C ALA A 18 -0.73 -4.56 14.18
N SER A 19 -1.68 -3.75 13.75
CA SER A 19 -1.97 -3.45 12.34
C SER A 19 -0.71 -3.08 11.58
N ALA A 20 -0.53 -3.69 10.41
CA ALA A 20 0.52 -3.44 9.44
C ALA A 20 0.83 -1.94 9.31
N GLN A 21 2.06 -1.56 9.68
CA GLN A 21 2.64 -0.25 9.39
C GLN A 21 2.69 -0.09 7.88
N SER A 22 1.95 0.89 7.36
CA SER A 22 2.12 1.38 6.01
C SER A 22 3.59 1.76 5.84
N ALA A 23 4.25 1.18 4.84
CA ALA A 23 5.65 1.41 4.56
C ALA A 23 5.96 2.92 4.37
N ASP A 24 7.10 3.32 4.94
CA ASP A 24 7.95 4.49 4.66
C ASP A 24 7.82 5.84 5.39
N ASP A 25 6.87 6.09 6.31
CA ASP A 25 7.00 7.26 7.20
C ASP A 25 6.37 7.01 8.58
N PRO A 26 7.17 7.00 9.68
CA PRO A 26 6.63 6.82 11.03
C PRO A 26 5.64 7.92 11.46
N ASN A 27 5.55 9.02 10.72
CA ASN A 27 4.61 10.11 10.99
C ASN A 27 3.27 9.94 10.27
N VAL A 28 3.11 8.96 9.38
CA VAL A 28 1.86 8.72 8.66
C VAL A 28 1.00 7.73 9.45
N LYS A 29 -0.14 8.22 9.94
CA LYS A 29 -1.20 7.37 10.50
C LYS A 29 -2.27 7.11 9.45
N SER A 30 -2.95 5.97 9.56
CA SER A 30 -4.05 5.62 8.65
C SER A 30 -5.33 5.27 9.42
N ILE A 31 -6.48 5.59 8.83
CA ILE A 31 -7.82 5.24 9.33
C ILE A 31 -8.60 4.56 8.20
N THR A 32 -9.08 3.35 8.43
CA THR A 32 -9.87 2.61 7.44
C THR A 32 -11.21 3.30 7.18
N LEU A 33 -11.54 3.47 5.90
CA LEU A 33 -12.79 4.06 5.42
C LEU A 33 -13.79 2.95 5.10
N ARG A 34 -14.64 2.58 6.07
CA ARG A 34 -15.65 1.52 5.88
C ARG A 34 -16.57 1.77 4.68
N THR A 35 -16.83 3.02 4.35
CA THR A 35 -17.66 3.46 3.21
C THR A 35 -17.05 3.16 1.84
N HIS A 36 -15.74 2.90 1.79
CA HIS A 36 -14.98 2.64 0.57
C HIS A 36 -14.26 1.30 0.63
N SER A 37 -14.40 0.56 1.73
CA SER A 37 -13.92 -0.81 1.84
C SER A 37 -15.05 -1.80 1.55
N LEU A 38 -14.70 -2.92 0.91
CA LEU A 38 -15.63 -3.97 0.52
C LEU A 38 -14.95 -5.33 0.68
N GLN A 39 -15.63 -6.25 1.37
CA GLN A 39 -15.20 -7.62 1.57
C GLN A 39 -16.42 -8.53 1.70
N GLN A 40 -16.22 -9.85 1.64
CA GLN A 40 -17.29 -10.83 1.82
C GLN A 40 -18.07 -10.56 3.13
N PRO A 41 -19.41 -10.68 3.13
CA PRO A 41 -20.27 -11.24 2.07
C PRO A 41 -20.74 -10.26 0.98
N TYR A 42 -20.13 -9.07 0.85
CA TYR A 42 -20.38 -8.01 -0.15
C TYR A 42 -21.76 -7.33 -0.12
N LEU A 43 -22.83 -8.08 0.16
CA LEU A 43 -24.22 -7.62 0.13
C LEU A 43 -24.76 -7.54 1.56
N ASP A 44 -25.46 -6.45 1.87
CA ASP A 44 -26.02 -6.18 3.20
C ASP A 44 -27.50 -6.61 3.29
N SER A 45 -28.25 -6.58 2.19
CA SER A 45 -29.67 -7.00 2.13
C SER A 45 -30.05 -7.38 0.71
N ASP A 46 -30.89 -8.42 0.50
CA ASP A 46 -31.62 -8.74 -0.74
C ASP A 46 -31.00 -8.20 -2.05
N MET A 47 -29.75 -8.60 -2.31
CA MET A 47 -28.95 -8.25 -3.49
C MET A 47 -28.40 -6.81 -3.60
N GLN A 48 -28.33 -6.06 -2.50
CA GLN A 48 -27.76 -4.72 -2.47
C GLN A 48 -26.61 -4.61 -1.47
N SER A 49 -25.55 -3.91 -1.87
CA SER A 49 -24.51 -3.43 -0.96
C SER A 49 -24.86 -2.03 -0.48
N ARG A 50 -24.57 -1.72 0.79
CA ARG A 50 -24.81 -0.38 1.36
C ARG A 50 -23.91 0.68 0.72
N TRP A 51 -22.69 0.30 0.34
CA TRP A 51 -21.63 1.23 -0.02
C TRP A 51 -21.22 1.18 -1.49
N TYR A 52 -21.59 0.13 -2.22
CA TYR A 52 -21.24 -0.06 -3.62
C TYR A 52 -22.47 -0.32 -4.48
N ASP A 53 -22.44 0.20 -5.70
CA ASP A 53 -23.36 -0.17 -6.77
C ASP A 53 -22.63 -1.07 -7.77
N PHE A 54 -23.39 -1.97 -8.39
CA PHE A 54 -22.92 -2.92 -9.39
C PHE A 54 -23.81 -2.82 -10.63
N GLY A 55 -23.26 -3.04 -11.82
CA GLY A 55 -24.04 -3.05 -13.05
C GLY A 55 -23.29 -3.61 -14.25
N GLY A 56 -23.96 -3.58 -15.40
CA GLY A 56 -23.52 -4.29 -16.60
C GLY A 56 -23.58 -5.80 -16.40
N ASP A 57 -22.55 -6.50 -16.87
CA ASP A 57 -22.40 -7.96 -16.75
C ASP A 57 -21.82 -8.42 -15.39
N THR A 58 -21.78 -7.52 -14.40
CA THR A 58 -21.17 -7.81 -13.10
C THR A 58 -21.98 -8.86 -12.32
N ILE A 59 -21.31 -9.91 -11.85
CA ILE A 59 -21.89 -10.99 -11.04
C ILE A 59 -21.28 -10.94 -9.63
N VAL A 60 -22.13 -10.78 -8.62
CA VAL A 60 -21.69 -10.84 -7.22
C VAL A 60 -21.90 -12.24 -6.67
N ARG A 61 -20.81 -12.97 -6.40
CA ARG A 61 -20.84 -14.20 -5.61
C ARG A 61 -20.48 -13.86 -4.17
N THR A 62 -21.50 -13.81 -3.31
CA THR A 62 -21.41 -13.37 -1.91
C THR A 62 -20.39 -14.13 -1.07
N ASP A 63 -20.02 -15.34 -1.45
CA ASP A 63 -19.11 -16.23 -0.73
C ASP A 63 -17.67 -16.22 -1.27
N SER A 64 -17.38 -15.48 -2.34
CA SER A 64 -16.13 -15.67 -3.06
C SER A 64 -15.59 -14.40 -3.74
N TYR A 65 -16.31 -13.82 -4.69
CA TYR A 65 -15.81 -12.72 -5.52
C TYR A 65 -16.91 -11.85 -6.14
N ILE A 66 -16.53 -10.66 -6.58
CA ILE A 66 -17.32 -9.82 -7.49
C ILE A 66 -16.68 -9.90 -8.87
N ARG A 67 -17.35 -10.55 -9.81
CA ARG A 67 -16.87 -10.73 -11.18
C ARG A 67 -17.38 -9.60 -12.05
N LEU A 68 -16.50 -8.74 -12.54
CA LEU A 68 -16.86 -7.64 -13.45
C LEU A 68 -17.21 -8.17 -14.83
N THR A 69 -16.39 -9.06 -15.39
CA THR A 69 -16.70 -9.78 -16.64
C THR A 69 -16.37 -11.25 -16.49
N SER A 70 -17.10 -12.10 -17.21
CA SER A 70 -16.77 -13.51 -17.35
C SER A 70 -15.87 -13.76 -18.55
N ASP A 71 -15.25 -14.94 -18.60
CA ASP A 71 -14.54 -15.47 -19.77
C ASP A 71 -15.53 -15.81 -20.91
N ARG A 72 -16.15 -14.75 -21.44
CA ARG A 72 -17.07 -14.68 -22.57
C ARG A 72 -16.77 -13.40 -23.36
N PRO A 73 -16.90 -13.43 -24.69
CA PRO A 73 -16.73 -12.23 -25.51
C PRO A 73 -17.77 -11.15 -25.22
N SER A 74 -17.44 -9.89 -25.52
CA SER A 74 -18.37 -8.75 -25.52
C SER A 74 -19.09 -8.53 -24.18
N GLN A 75 -18.35 -8.59 -23.07
CA GLN A 75 -18.88 -8.29 -21.74
C GLN A 75 -18.38 -6.93 -21.27
N SER A 76 -19.21 -6.22 -20.51
CA SER A 76 -18.86 -4.96 -19.87
C SER A 76 -19.54 -4.87 -18.51
N GLY A 77 -18.74 -4.81 -17.45
CA GLY A 77 -19.25 -4.74 -16.09
C GLY A 77 -18.52 -3.68 -15.26
N TRP A 78 -19.24 -3.14 -14.28
CA TRP A 78 -18.73 -2.10 -13.40
C TRP A 78 -19.23 -2.24 -11.96
N MET A 79 -18.42 -1.71 -11.05
CA MET A 79 -18.80 -1.45 -9.67
C MET A 79 -18.26 -0.09 -9.21
N TYR A 80 -19.03 0.67 -8.44
CA TYR A 80 -18.64 2.01 -7.96
C TYR A 80 -19.08 2.25 -6.53
N SER A 81 -18.30 3.03 -5.78
CA SER A 81 -18.71 3.53 -4.47
C SER A 81 -19.95 4.44 -4.60
N ARG A 82 -20.86 4.33 -3.64
CA ARG A 82 -22.08 5.16 -3.55
C ARG A 82 -21.78 6.56 -3.06
N VAL A 83 -20.79 6.68 -2.18
CA VAL A 83 -20.38 7.94 -1.59
C VAL A 83 -19.02 8.39 -2.12
N PRO A 84 -18.78 9.71 -2.24
CA PRO A 84 -17.50 10.22 -2.71
C PRO A 84 -16.40 10.00 -1.66
N LEU A 85 -15.19 9.74 -2.15
CA LEU A 85 -13.95 9.76 -1.38
C LEU A 85 -13.51 11.21 -1.22
N THR A 86 -13.77 11.80 -0.05
CA THR A 86 -13.42 13.19 0.27
C THR A 86 -12.11 13.29 1.06
N ALA A 87 -11.37 12.19 1.21
CA ALA A 87 -10.09 12.18 1.90
C ALA A 87 -9.03 12.84 1.01
N THR A 88 -8.26 13.77 1.58
CA THR A 88 -7.17 14.47 0.88
C THR A 88 -6.02 13.54 0.53
N ASN A 89 -5.62 12.71 1.49
CA ASN A 89 -4.59 11.68 1.29
C ASN A 89 -5.22 10.34 1.56
N TRP A 90 -4.96 9.37 0.72
CA TRP A 90 -5.62 8.09 0.80
C TRP A 90 -4.74 6.97 0.28
N GLN A 91 -5.07 5.76 0.71
CA GLN A 91 -4.52 4.53 0.19
C GLN A 91 -5.69 3.59 -0.11
N VAL A 92 -5.70 3.01 -1.30
CA VAL A 92 -6.66 1.98 -1.68
C VAL A 92 -5.88 0.73 -2.05
N GLU A 93 -6.10 -0.34 -1.28
CA GLU A 93 -5.62 -1.68 -1.56
C GLU A 93 -6.75 -2.49 -2.17
N VAL A 94 -6.48 -3.19 -3.26
CA VAL A 94 -7.47 -4.02 -3.96
C VAL A 94 -6.86 -5.38 -4.17
N GLU A 95 -7.55 -6.40 -3.69
CA GLU A 95 -7.28 -7.78 -4.06
C GLU A 95 -8.18 -8.16 -5.23
N PHE A 96 -7.57 -8.66 -6.30
CA PHE A 96 -8.26 -9.01 -7.53
C PHE A 96 -7.73 -10.34 -8.05
N LYS A 97 -8.32 -10.85 -9.13
CA LYS A 97 -7.85 -12.02 -9.85
C LYS A 97 -8.21 -11.92 -11.33
N ILE A 98 -7.24 -12.18 -12.19
CA ILE A 98 -7.45 -12.31 -13.64
C ILE A 98 -7.22 -13.77 -14.02
N SER A 99 -8.22 -14.40 -14.61
CA SER A 99 -8.13 -15.81 -15.01
C SER A 99 -9.04 -16.15 -16.19
N GLY A 100 -8.59 -16.99 -17.10
CA GLY A 100 -9.42 -17.54 -18.18
C GLY A 100 -8.87 -18.85 -18.72
N LYS A 101 -9.65 -19.55 -19.53
CA LYS A 101 -9.26 -20.87 -20.05
C LYS A 101 -8.35 -20.77 -21.27
N ASN A 102 -8.41 -19.64 -21.97
CA ASN A 102 -7.77 -19.46 -23.26
C ASN A 102 -6.31 -18.98 -23.13
N GLN A 103 -5.49 -19.33 -24.12
CA GLN A 103 -4.11 -18.85 -24.27
C GLN A 103 -4.05 -17.42 -24.81
N LEU A 104 -5.03 -17.04 -25.63
CA LEU A 104 -5.31 -15.67 -26.03
C LEU A 104 -6.34 -15.10 -25.07
N TYR A 105 -6.10 -13.88 -24.60
CA TYR A 105 -6.90 -13.24 -23.55
C TYR A 105 -6.90 -11.71 -23.73
N GLY A 106 -7.89 -11.07 -23.13
CA GLY A 106 -8.10 -9.62 -23.19
C GLY A 106 -9.42 -9.21 -22.52
N ASP A 107 -9.71 -7.91 -22.38
CA ASP A 107 -8.77 -6.80 -22.59
C ASP A 107 -8.08 -6.43 -21.27
N GLY A 108 -8.82 -6.44 -20.17
CA GLY A 108 -8.31 -6.16 -18.83
C GLY A 108 -9.37 -5.53 -17.95
N PHE A 109 -8.94 -4.87 -16.88
CA PHE A 109 -9.82 -4.07 -16.03
C PHE A 109 -9.16 -2.74 -15.65
N ALA A 110 -9.99 -1.79 -15.23
CA ALA A 110 -9.58 -0.48 -14.77
C ALA A 110 -10.06 -0.22 -13.35
N MET A 111 -9.23 0.45 -12.56
CA MET A 111 -9.60 1.08 -11.29
C MET A 111 -9.68 2.60 -11.51
N TRP A 112 -10.69 3.22 -10.92
CA TRP A 112 -11.04 4.62 -11.10
C TRP A 112 -11.05 5.36 -9.78
N ILE A 113 -10.47 6.56 -9.77
CA ILE A 113 -10.69 7.61 -8.77
C ILE A 113 -11.14 8.85 -9.55
N THR A 114 -12.43 8.91 -9.87
CA THR A 114 -12.97 9.87 -10.86
C THR A 114 -14.22 10.56 -10.36
N ARG A 115 -14.51 11.75 -10.91
CA ARG A 115 -15.72 12.50 -10.58
C ARG A 115 -17.00 11.80 -11.06
N GLN A 116 -16.93 11.18 -12.25
CA GLN A 116 -18.00 10.37 -12.81
C GLN A 116 -18.10 9.02 -12.10
N ARG A 117 -19.30 8.44 -12.03
CA ARG A 117 -19.52 7.08 -11.52
C ARG A 117 -20.59 6.37 -12.32
N ALA A 118 -20.56 5.04 -12.33
CA ALA A 118 -21.59 4.18 -12.94
C ALA A 118 -21.91 4.54 -14.40
N GLN A 119 -20.89 4.92 -15.17
CA GLN A 119 -20.99 5.20 -16.60
C GLN A 119 -20.28 4.09 -17.36
N ALA A 120 -21.03 3.39 -18.22
CA ALA A 120 -20.44 2.44 -19.15
C ALA A 120 -19.74 3.20 -20.30
N GLY A 121 -18.70 2.60 -20.85
CA GLY A 121 -18.02 3.13 -22.02
C GLY A 121 -16.99 2.14 -22.58
N THR A 122 -16.15 2.64 -23.48
CA THR A 122 -15.22 1.82 -24.28
C THR A 122 -13.83 1.66 -23.66
N VAL A 123 -13.60 2.26 -22.48
CA VAL A 123 -12.29 2.27 -21.83
C VAL A 123 -12.31 1.24 -20.70
N PHE A 124 -12.02 -0.02 -21.03
CA PHE A 124 -12.15 -1.16 -20.09
C PHE A 124 -13.55 -1.20 -19.44
N GLY A 125 -14.59 -0.90 -20.23
CA GLY A 125 -15.98 -0.84 -19.75
C GLY A 125 -16.36 0.45 -19.01
N GLY A 126 -15.40 1.35 -18.74
CA GLY A 126 -15.60 2.64 -18.11
C GLY A 126 -15.72 3.81 -19.09
N PRO A 127 -15.99 5.03 -18.59
CA PRO A 127 -16.24 6.20 -19.42
C PRO A 127 -14.97 6.68 -20.13
N ASP A 128 -15.12 7.13 -21.38
CA ASP A 128 -14.10 7.93 -22.06
C ASP A 128 -14.19 9.40 -21.61
N LYS A 129 -13.10 10.16 -21.77
CA LYS A 129 -13.00 11.58 -21.36
C LYS A 129 -13.39 11.80 -19.89
N PHE A 130 -12.87 10.95 -19.02
CA PHE A 130 -13.11 11.00 -17.59
C PHE A 130 -12.35 12.16 -16.91
N GLU A 131 -12.81 12.59 -15.74
CA GLU A 131 -12.16 13.60 -14.90
C GLU A 131 -11.63 12.92 -13.62
N GLY A 132 -10.30 12.78 -13.49
CA GLY A 132 -9.65 12.12 -12.37
C GLY A 132 -8.59 11.11 -12.80
N LEU A 133 -8.40 10.05 -12.03
CA LEU A 133 -7.35 9.05 -12.25
C LEU A 133 -7.94 7.71 -12.70
N GLY A 134 -7.40 7.16 -13.78
CA GLY A 134 -7.61 5.78 -14.22
C GLY A 134 -6.32 4.97 -14.07
N ILE A 135 -6.41 3.81 -13.46
CA ILE A 135 -5.35 2.80 -13.40
C ILE A 135 -5.82 1.60 -14.24
N PHE A 136 -5.11 1.30 -15.32
CA PHE A 136 -5.47 0.25 -16.26
C PHE A 136 -4.56 -0.95 -16.08
N VAL A 137 -5.13 -2.12 -15.81
CA VAL A 137 -4.44 -3.41 -15.84
C VAL A 137 -4.75 -4.04 -17.18
N ASP A 138 -3.90 -3.75 -18.16
CA ASP A 138 -4.07 -4.15 -19.55
C ASP A 138 -3.39 -5.50 -19.81
N THR A 139 -4.16 -6.45 -20.32
CA THR A 139 -3.69 -7.81 -20.55
C THR A 139 -3.44 -8.10 -22.03
N TYR A 140 -3.99 -7.29 -22.93
CA TYR A 140 -3.89 -7.49 -24.36
C TYR A 140 -3.03 -6.39 -24.99
N LYS A 141 -2.10 -6.79 -25.87
CA LYS A 141 -1.21 -5.84 -26.53
C LYS A 141 -1.78 -5.46 -27.88
N ASN A 142 -2.22 -4.22 -28.06
CA ASN A 142 -2.70 -3.75 -29.35
C ASN A 142 -1.51 -3.31 -30.21
N ASN A 143 -1.04 -2.06 -30.05
CA ASN A 143 0.02 -1.49 -30.88
C ASN A 143 1.07 -0.71 -30.05
N ARG A 144 1.57 -1.35 -28.99
CA ARG A 144 2.57 -0.73 -28.11
C ARG A 144 3.96 -1.38 -28.21
N PRO A 145 4.82 -0.92 -29.14
CA PRO A 145 6.17 -1.47 -29.30
C PRO A 145 7.05 -1.18 -28.07
N GLY A 146 7.96 -2.10 -27.77
CA GLY A 146 8.94 -1.97 -26.68
C GLY A 146 8.44 -2.31 -25.27
N VAL A 147 7.16 -2.64 -25.11
CA VAL A 147 6.54 -2.97 -23.82
C VAL A 147 6.08 -4.43 -23.76
N VAL A 148 6.26 -5.04 -22.58
CA VAL A 148 5.83 -6.41 -22.27
C VAL A 148 4.50 -6.37 -21.53
N PHE A 149 3.55 -7.21 -21.96
CA PHE A 149 2.22 -7.34 -21.37
C PHE A 149 2.13 -8.61 -20.49
N PRO A 150 1.21 -8.65 -19.51
CA PRO A 150 0.30 -7.58 -19.08
C PRO A 150 1.02 -6.31 -18.58
N TYR A 151 0.40 -5.16 -18.79
CA TYR A 151 0.96 -3.85 -18.49
C TYR A 151 0.01 -3.04 -17.61
N VAL A 152 0.53 -2.48 -16.52
CA VAL A 152 -0.24 -1.60 -15.64
C VAL A 152 0.14 -0.17 -15.93
N SER A 153 -0.84 0.67 -16.26
CA SER A 153 -0.61 2.09 -16.58
C SER A 153 -1.56 2.98 -15.81
N ALA A 154 -1.16 4.23 -15.59
CA ALA A 154 -1.95 5.28 -15.00
C ALA A 154 -2.17 6.39 -16.03
N MET A 155 -3.38 6.95 -16.06
CA MET A 155 -3.72 8.14 -16.85
C MET A 155 -4.50 9.10 -15.97
N PHE A 156 -4.13 10.38 -16.04
CA PHE A 156 -4.94 11.45 -15.50
C PHE A 156 -5.84 12.01 -16.62
N GLY A 157 -7.15 11.99 -16.40
CA GLY A 157 -8.15 12.53 -17.31
C GLY A 157 -8.59 13.92 -16.87
N ASP A 158 -8.61 14.85 -17.83
CA ASP A 158 -9.02 16.25 -17.69
C ASP A 158 -10.49 16.50 -18.08
N GLY A 159 -11.25 15.43 -18.36
CA GLY A 159 -12.63 15.51 -18.86
C GLY A 159 -12.76 15.76 -20.37
N GLN A 160 -11.66 15.86 -21.13
CA GLN A 160 -11.67 16.19 -22.56
C GLN A 160 -10.85 15.22 -23.40
N THR A 161 -9.71 14.79 -22.87
CA THR A 161 -8.76 13.92 -23.54
C THR A 161 -9.29 12.49 -23.57
N SER A 162 -9.33 11.91 -24.77
CA SER A 162 -9.81 10.54 -25.01
C SER A 162 -8.71 9.52 -24.78
N TYR A 163 -9.06 8.32 -24.33
CA TYR A 163 -8.13 7.21 -24.20
C TYR A 163 -7.87 6.52 -25.55
N ASP A 164 -6.61 6.48 -25.98
CA ASP A 164 -6.21 5.81 -27.22
C ASP A 164 -6.11 4.28 -27.04
N LYS A 165 -7.24 3.59 -27.19
CA LYS A 165 -7.31 2.10 -27.13
C LYS A 165 -6.50 1.42 -28.24
N ALA A 166 -6.23 2.08 -29.36
CA ALA A 166 -5.46 1.46 -30.45
C ALA A 166 -3.96 1.35 -30.12
N HIS A 167 -3.46 2.21 -29.24
CA HIS A 167 -2.05 2.25 -28.81
C HIS A 167 -1.88 2.08 -27.29
N ASP A 168 -2.84 1.40 -26.63
CA ASP A 168 -2.80 1.05 -25.21
C ASP A 168 -2.53 2.28 -24.30
N GLY A 169 -3.14 3.43 -24.64
CA GLY A 169 -3.05 4.68 -23.88
C GLY A 169 -1.67 5.34 -23.85
N LYS A 170 -0.74 4.94 -24.72
CA LYS A 170 0.67 5.35 -24.66
C LYS A 170 0.90 6.87 -24.67
N SER A 171 0.09 7.63 -25.42
CA SER A 171 0.25 9.08 -25.58
C SER A 171 -0.16 9.88 -24.34
N THR A 172 -1.05 9.33 -23.51
CA THR A 172 -1.64 9.97 -22.32
C THR A 172 -1.23 9.28 -21.02
N GLU A 173 -0.24 8.40 -21.10
CA GLU A 173 0.29 7.68 -19.95
C GLU A 173 1.02 8.62 -18.99
N LEU A 174 0.61 8.61 -17.72
CA LEU A 174 1.27 9.32 -16.64
C LEU A 174 2.47 8.53 -16.11
N ALA A 175 2.28 7.22 -15.89
CA ALA A 175 3.29 6.28 -15.42
C ALA A 175 2.79 4.84 -15.62
N GLY A 176 3.70 3.85 -15.64
CA GLY A 176 3.32 2.46 -15.78
C GLY A 176 4.47 1.48 -15.61
N CYS A 177 4.14 0.18 -15.53
CA CYS A 177 5.10 -0.91 -15.42
C CYS A 177 4.58 -2.19 -16.08
N SER A 178 5.50 -3.04 -16.53
CA SER A 178 5.17 -4.40 -16.98
C SER A 178 4.93 -5.32 -15.78
N ALA A 179 3.82 -6.06 -15.79
CA ALA A 179 3.42 -6.98 -14.73
C ALA A 179 3.28 -8.43 -15.26
N ARG A 180 4.38 -8.97 -15.77
CA ARG A 180 4.41 -10.32 -16.34
C ARG A 180 4.09 -11.37 -15.27
N GLY A 181 3.02 -12.12 -15.46
CA GLY A 181 2.56 -13.17 -14.54
C GLY A 181 1.43 -12.74 -13.60
N ILE A 182 0.89 -11.52 -13.76
CA ILE A 182 -0.26 -11.05 -12.98
C ILE A 182 -1.56 -11.82 -13.33
N ARG A 183 -1.66 -12.32 -14.57
CA ARG A 183 -2.71 -13.26 -14.99
C ARG A 183 -2.37 -14.66 -14.51
N HIS A 184 -3.34 -15.37 -13.92
CA HIS A 184 -3.15 -16.72 -13.36
C HIS A 184 -2.05 -16.81 -12.31
N ALA A 185 -1.83 -15.74 -11.53
CA ALA A 185 -0.90 -15.78 -10.42
C ALA A 185 -1.29 -16.89 -9.43
N SER A 186 -0.28 -17.57 -8.88
CA SER A 186 -0.45 -18.67 -7.92
C SER A 186 -0.81 -18.19 -6.51
N ILE A 187 -0.65 -16.89 -6.25
CA ILE A 187 -0.94 -16.23 -4.98
C ILE A 187 -2.05 -15.19 -5.16
N PRO A 188 -2.67 -14.71 -4.08
CA PRO A 188 -3.59 -13.57 -4.15
C PRO A 188 -2.92 -12.34 -4.76
N THR A 189 -3.48 -11.82 -5.85
CA THR A 189 -2.96 -10.61 -6.51
C THR A 189 -3.53 -9.36 -5.91
N LYS A 190 -2.66 -8.43 -5.53
CA LYS A 190 -3.05 -7.16 -4.93
C LYS A 190 -2.41 -5.97 -5.64
N LEU A 191 -3.14 -4.87 -5.69
CA LEU A 191 -2.62 -3.56 -6.06
C LEU A 191 -2.85 -2.59 -4.90
N ARG A 192 -1.88 -1.72 -4.63
CA ARG A 192 -1.95 -0.70 -3.59
C ARG A 192 -1.63 0.65 -4.20
N LEU A 193 -2.64 1.50 -4.30
CA LEU A 193 -2.54 2.86 -4.80
C LEU A 193 -2.52 3.82 -3.63
N THR A 194 -1.43 4.57 -3.49
CA THR A 194 -1.24 5.57 -2.42
C THR A 194 -1.14 6.96 -3.04
N TYR A 195 -1.93 7.90 -2.53
CA TYR A 195 -1.95 9.28 -2.97
C TYR A 195 -1.78 10.22 -1.78
N PHE A 196 -0.78 11.09 -1.87
CA PHE A 196 -0.61 12.27 -1.04
C PHE A 196 -0.72 13.49 -1.93
N GLN A 197 -1.69 14.36 -1.63
CA GLN A 197 -1.93 15.57 -2.43
C GLN A 197 -0.65 16.40 -2.54
N ASP A 198 -0.32 16.83 -3.76
CA ASP A 198 0.83 17.66 -4.09
C ASP A 198 2.20 17.07 -3.70
N LYS A 199 2.25 15.77 -3.36
CA LYS A 199 3.49 15.12 -2.89
C LYS A 199 3.82 13.85 -3.68
N GLN A 200 2.91 12.88 -3.70
CA GLN A 200 3.24 11.54 -4.20
C GLN A 200 2.02 10.77 -4.71
N LEU A 201 2.16 10.13 -5.88
CA LEU A 201 1.27 9.07 -6.35
C LEU A 201 2.10 7.81 -6.58
N LYS A 202 1.87 6.79 -5.76
CA LYS A 202 2.61 5.52 -5.78
C LYS A 202 1.66 4.36 -6.04
N LEU A 203 2.04 3.48 -6.98
CA LEU A 203 1.35 2.22 -7.20
C LEU A 203 2.31 1.06 -6.93
N GLU A 204 1.87 0.12 -6.11
CA GLU A 204 2.59 -1.10 -5.77
C GLU A 204 1.73 -2.32 -6.11
N LEU A 205 2.38 -3.41 -6.52
CA LEU A 205 1.73 -4.65 -6.95
C LEU A 205 2.33 -5.84 -6.20
N GLN A 206 1.48 -6.76 -5.78
CA GLN A 206 1.86 -8.06 -5.22
C GLN A 206 1.23 -9.15 -6.08
N TYR A 207 2.05 -9.96 -6.76
CA TYR A 207 1.55 -11.06 -7.61
C TYR A 207 2.57 -12.20 -7.83
N LYS A 208 3.79 -12.08 -7.31
CA LYS A 208 4.84 -13.12 -7.40
C LYS A 208 4.98 -13.87 -6.09
N ASP A 209 5.21 -13.13 -5.01
CA ASP A 209 5.38 -13.66 -3.66
C ASP A 209 4.41 -12.97 -2.70
N GLU A 210 3.90 -13.72 -1.71
CA GLU A 210 3.01 -13.15 -0.70
C GLU A 210 3.77 -12.15 0.17
N GLU A 211 3.12 -11.04 0.50
CA GLU A 211 3.67 -9.93 1.29
C GLU A 211 4.85 -9.18 0.63
N ASP A 212 5.29 -9.57 -0.57
CA ASP A 212 6.30 -8.86 -1.35
C ASP A 212 5.66 -7.85 -2.32
N TRP A 213 5.77 -6.57 -1.96
CA TRP A 213 5.22 -5.46 -2.74
C TRP A 213 6.27 -4.93 -3.72
N MET A 214 6.05 -5.14 -5.01
CA MET A 214 6.86 -4.54 -6.07
C MET A 214 6.32 -3.16 -6.42
N GLN A 215 7.20 -2.15 -6.39
CA GLN A 215 6.86 -0.82 -6.89
C GLN A 215 6.63 -0.87 -8.41
N CYS A 216 5.46 -0.43 -8.85
CA CYS A 216 5.14 -0.24 -10.27
C CYS A 216 5.63 1.13 -10.74
N PHE A 217 5.18 2.18 -10.06
CA PHE A 217 5.67 3.53 -10.27
C PHE A 217 5.55 4.34 -8.98
N ASP A 218 6.36 5.40 -8.90
CA ASP A 218 6.32 6.39 -7.85
C ASP A 218 6.52 7.76 -8.51
N LYS A 219 5.47 8.58 -8.47
CA LYS A 219 5.43 9.89 -9.14
C LYS A 219 5.41 10.99 -8.08
N GLU A 220 6.49 11.75 -8.05
CA GLU A 220 6.56 13.02 -7.34
C GLU A 220 5.69 14.06 -8.05
N GLU A 221 5.07 14.96 -7.28
CA GLU A 221 4.21 16.04 -7.79
C GLU A 221 3.08 15.52 -8.70
N PRO A 222 2.18 14.66 -8.20
CA PRO A 222 1.09 14.11 -9.00
C PRO A 222 0.03 15.17 -9.31
N PRO A 223 -0.78 14.98 -10.38
CA PRO A 223 -1.93 15.82 -10.65
C PRO A 223 -2.91 15.89 -9.47
N ALA A 224 -3.60 17.02 -9.35
CA ALA A 224 -4.64 17.20 -8.35
C ALA A 224 -5.88 16.36 -8.71
N ILE A 225 -6.20 15.39 -7.85
CA ILE A 225 -7.40 14.58 -7.99
C ILE A 225 -8.63 15.41 -7.58
N PRO A 226 -9.79 15.29 -8.26
CA PRO A 226 -10.99 16.02 -7.88
C PRO A 226 -11.38 15.79 -6.41
N ASN A 227 -11.76 16.86 -5.71
CA ASN A 227 -12.18 16.80 -4.29
C ASN A 227 -13.41 15.91 -4.05
N ILE A 228 -14.21 15.67 -5.09
CA ILE A 228 -15.35 14.77 -5.09
C ILE A 228 -15.06 13.72 -6.16
N ALA A 229 -14.47 12.60 -5.75
CA ALA A 229 -14.19 11.46 -6.60
C ALA A 229 -14.82 10.18 -6.04
N TYR A 230 -15.15 9.23 -6.89
CA TYR A 230 -15.67 7.92 -6.53
C TYR A 230 -14.62 6.86 -6.81
N VAL A 231 -14.60 5.83 -5.97
CA VAL A 231 -13.77 4.63 -6.20
C VAL A 231 -14.58 3.71 -7.10
N GLY A 232 -14.03 3.35 -8.25
CA GLY A 232 -14.72 2.50 -9.22
C GLY A 232 -13.82 1.42 -9.78
N PHE A 233 -14.44 0.38 -10.30
CA PHE A 233 -13.79 -0.69 -11.04
C PHE A 233 -14.65 -1.05 -12.24
N THR A 234 -14.03 -1.20 -13.41
CA THR A 234 -14.70 -1.62 -14.64
C THR A 234 -13.86 -2.66 -15.35
N ALA A 235 -14.49 -3.55 -16.10
CA ALA A 235 -13.78 -4.46 -16.98
C ALA A 235 -14.56 -4.65 -18.28
N GLU A 236 -13.83 -5.04 -19.32
CA GLU A 236 -14.38 -5.30 -20.65
C GLU A 236 -13.69 -6.50 -21.29
N THR A 237 -14.46 -7.25 -22.07
CA THR A 237 -13.95 -8.29 -22.96
C THR A 237 -14.36 -7.98 -24.40
N GLY A 238 -13.41 -8.07 -25.32
CA GLY A 238 -13.65 -7.92 -26.75
C GLY A 238 -13.98 -9.26 -27.40
N GLU A 239 -13.26 -9.57 -28.48
CA GLU A 239 -13.25 -10.92 -29.08
C GLU A 239 -12.54 -11.93 -28.17
N LEU A 240 -11.51 -11.46 -27.46
CA LEU A 240 -10.84 -12.21 -26.40
C LEU A 240 -11.48 -11.91 -25.05
N SER A 241 -11.34 -12.85 -24.13
CA SER A 241 -11.98 -12.77 -22.83
C SER A 241 -11.12 -13.33 -21.72
N ASP A 242 -11.38 -12.81 -20.52
CA ASP A 242 -10.90 -13.32 -19.23
C ASP A 242 -11.98 -13.04 -18.17
N ASN A 243 -11.92 -13.77 -17.07
CA ASN A 243 -12.63 -13.41 -15.85
C ASN A 243 -11.84 -12.31 -15.12
N HIS A 244 -12.52 -11.22 -14.79
CA HIS A 244 -11.97 -10.12 -14.00
C HIS A 244 -12.71 -10.06 -12.66
N ASP A 245 -12.08 -10.60 -11.61
CA ASP A 245 -12.69 -10.75 -10.30
C ASP A 245 -12.06 -9.74 -9.30
N ILE A 246 -12.90 -9.01 -8.56
CA ILE A 246 -12.51 -8.20 -7.41
C ILE A 246 -12.86 -9.00 -6.14
N ILE A 247 -11.86 -9.25 -5.30
CA ILE A 247 -11.98 -10.07 -4.09
C ILE A 247 -12.19 -9.18 -2.87
N SER A 248 -11.41 -8.12 -2.72
CA SER A 248 -11.59 -7.15 -1.64
C SER A 248 -11.08 -5.77 -2.03
N VAL A 249 -11.66 -4.75 -1.41
CA VAL A 249 -11.22 -3.35 -1.50
C VAL A 249 -11.03 -2.85 -0.07
N THR A 250 -9.88 -2.28 0.24
CA THR A 250 -9.60 -1.64 1.51
C THR A 250 -9.12 -0.22 1.27
N ALA A 251 -9.94 0.76 1.63
CA ALA A 251 -9.58 2.16 1.55
C ALA A 251 -9.20 2.70 2.93
N LYS A 252 -8.18 3.55 2.99
CA LYS A 252 -7.70 4.21 4.20
C LYS A 252 -7.49 5.69 3.91
N ASN A 253 -7.87 6.55 4.86
CA ASN A 253 -7.46 7.94 4.89
C ASN A 253 -6.10 8.05 5.60
N LEU A 254 -5.17 8.82 5.04
CA LEU A 254 -3.82 9.00 5.55
C LEU A 254 -3.67 10.38 6.19
N TYR A 255 -3.12 10.42 7.41
CA TYR A 255 -2.87 11.64 8.16
C TYR A 255 -1.41 11.75 8.52
N ILE A 256 -0.79 12.84 8.10
CA ILE A 256 0.55 13.20 8.54
C ILE A 256 0.38 13.83 9.93
N GLN A 257 0.89 13.16 10.96
CA GLN A 257 0.99 13.77 12.27
C GLN A 257 2.06 14.86 12.18
N PRO A 258 1.76 16.13 12.48
CA PRO A 258 2.80 17.12 12.66
C PRO A 258 3.68 16.61 13.80
N GLY A 259 4.93 16.28 13.48
CA GLY A 259 5.88 15.75 14.46
C GLY A 259 5.87 16.64 15.69
N ASN A 260 5.60 16.05 16.85
CA ASN A 260 5.60 16.75 18.11
C ASN A 260 7.06 17.14 18.40
N LYS A 261 7.52 18.26 17.83
CA LYS A 261 8.78 18.88 18.25
C LYS A 261 8.55 19.26 19.73
N PRO A 262 9.28 18.69 20.70
CA PRO A 262 9.15 19.15 22.07
C PRO A 262 9.75 20.56 22.14
N GLY A 263 8.91 21.58 22.05
CA GLY A 263 9.36 22.96 22.16
C GLY A 263 8.27 24.01 21.95
N GLN A 264 8.03 24.75 23.04
CA GLN A 264 7.34 26.05 23.12
C GLN A 264 5.82 26.03 23.26
N ALA A 265 5.37 25.60 24.45
CA ALA A 265 4.27 26.29 25.11
C ALA A 265 4.64 27.78 25.26
N GLY A 266 3.87 28.65 24.62
CA GLY A 266 4.09 30.09 24.66
C GLY A 266 3.87 30.66 26.07
N SER A 267 4.96 31.00 26.75
CA SER A 267 4.93 32.00 27.81
C SER A 267 5.15 33.38 27.18
N LYS A 268 4.05 34.11 26.96
CA LYS A 268 4.10 35.56 26.77
C LYS A 268 4.63 36.17 28.06
N GLN A 269 5.91 36.56 28.10
CA GLN A 269 6.40 37.44 29.16
C GLN A 269 7.26 38.57 28.59
N ARG A 270 6.80 39.78 28.92
CA ARG A 270 7.26 41.09 28.50
C ARG A 270 8.78 41.27 28.57
N SER A 271 9.31 41.89 27.53
CA SER A 271 10.65 42.45 27.44
C SER A 271 10.96 43.41 28.60
N LYS A 272 12.00 43.08 29.38
CA LYS A 272 12.83 44.08 30.05
C LYS A 272 14.30 43.71 29.89
N SER A 273 15.02 44.66 29.29
CA SER A 273 16.44 44.68 29.05
C SER A 273 17.25 44.52 30.34
N ALA A 274 18.22 43.60 30.34
CA ALA A 274 19.37 43.66 31.24
C ALA A 274 20.57 42.96 30.59
N LYS A 275 21.68 43.70 30.49
CA LYS A 275 22.99 43.27 30.02
C LYS A 275 23.57 42.14 30.88
N LYS A 276 24.35 41.30 30.21
CA LYS A 276 25.76 40.92 30.52
C LYS A 276 26.02 39.42 30.76
N ASN A 277 27.16 39.04 30.17
CA ASN A 277 28.04 37.90 30.41
C ASN A 277 27.76 36.56 29.71
N SER A 278 28.51 36.41 28.62
CA SER A 278 29.01 35.16 28.07
C SER A 278 29.59 34.23 29.15
N LYS A 279 29.01 33.04 29.28
CA LYS A 279 29.72 31.86 29.75
C LYS A 279 29.38 30.70 28.82
N LYS A 280 30.39 30.27 28.04
CA LYS A 280 30.41 28.99 27.33
C LYS A 280 30.20 27.87 28.34
N ALA A 281 29.06 27.19 28.30
CA ALA A 281 28.88 25.90 28.94
C ALA A 281 29.11 24.81 27.89
N LYS A 282 30.20 24.05 28.06
CA LYS A 282 30.55 22.87 27.29
C LYS A 282 29.47 21.80 27.51
N GLY A 283 28.71 21.46 26.47
CA GLY A 283 27.89 20.26 26.45
C GLY A 283 28.78 19.03 26.44
N GLY A 284 28.65 18.19 27.48
CA GLY A 284 29.42 16.97 27.67
C GLY A 284 29.20 15.99 26.53
N SER A 285 30.25 15.78 25.75
CA SER A 285 30.32 14.77 24.71
C SER A 285 30.21 13.38 25.34
N TRP A 286 29.28 12.59 24.82
CA TRP A 286 29.03 11.16 25.06
C TRP A 286 30.31 10.31 25.15
N THR A 287 31.40 10.77 24.54
CA THR A 287 32.75 10.17 24.62
C THR A 287 33.33 10.11 26.04
N TRP A 288 33.04 11.07 26.93
CA TRP A 288 33.61 11.10 28.30
C TRP A 288 33.06 10.00 29.21
N PHE A 289 31.85 9.51 28.93
CA PHE A 289 31.25 8.39 29.66
C PHE A 289 31.97 7.08 29.34
N PHE A 290 32.26 6.82 28.05
CA PHE A 290 32.98 5.60 27.64
C PHE A 290 34.43 5.59 28.08
N THR A 291 35.11 6.75 28.13
CA THR A 291 36.50 6.81 28.61
C THR A 291 36.63 6.31 30.05
N LYS A 292 35.65 6.60 30.92
CA LYS A 292 35.65 6.11 32.30
C LYS A 292 35.45 4.59 32.40
N ILE A 293 34.57 4.03 31.57
CA ILE A 293 34.30 2.59 31.56
C ILE A 293 35.52 1.82 31.08
N ILE A 294 36.19 2.28 30.02
CA ILE A 294 37.40 1.64 29.51
C ILE A 294 38.52 1.70 30.56
N LEU A 295 38.74 2.85 31.21
CA LEU A 295 39.74 2.96 32.27
C LEU A 295 39.44 2.06 33.46
N PHE A 296 38.16 1.91 33.83
CA PHE A 296 37.77 1.00 34.90
C PHE A 296 38.07 -0.47 34.55
N ILE A 297 37.78 -0.89 33.32
CA ILE A 297 38.09 -2.26 32.85
C ILE A 297 39.61 -2.51 32.84
N ILE A 298 40.42 -1.52 32.43
CA ILE A 298 41.89 -1.63 32.44
C ILE A 298 42.41 -1.80 33.87
N VAL A 299 41.89 -1.03 34.83
CA VAL A 299 42.32 -1.12 36.24
C VAL A 299 41.94 -2.47 36.84
N VAL A 300 40.71 -2.94 36.61
CA VAL A 300 40.26 -4.25 37.11
C VAL A 300 41.02 -5.40 36.44
N GLY A 301 41.26 -5.31 35.12
CA GLY A 301 42.07 -6.28 34.39
C GLY A 301 43.52 -6.33 34.89
N GLY A 302 44.14 -5.17 35.12
CA GLY A 302 45.48 -5.07 35.68
C GLY A 302 45.59 -5.64 37.09
N ALA A 303 44.61 -5.37 37.95
CA ALA A 303 44.54 -5.94 39.30
C ALA A 303 44.37 -7.47 39.26
N TYR A 304 43.56 -8.00 38.34
CA TYR A 304 43.39 -9.44 38.16
C TYR A 304 44.68 -10.13 37.69
N VAL A 305 45.36 -9.57 36.69
CA VAL A 305 46.65 -10.10 36.22
C VAL A 305 47.71 -10.03 37.33
N GLY A 306 47.78 -8.91 38.06
CA GLY A 306 48.68 -8.78 39.22
C GLY A 306 48.39 -9.81 40.32
N PHE A 307 47.12 -10.06 40.64
CA PHE A 307 46.72 -11.06 41.62
C PHE A 307 47.06 -12.50 41.18
N THR A 308 46.83 -12.82 39.91
CA THR A 308 47.19 -14.15 39.36
C THR A 308 48.70 -14.37 39.30
N ALA A 309 49.49 -13.35 38.94
CA ALA A 309 50.95 -13.40 38.95
C ALA A 309 51.53 -13.52 40.36
N TRP A 310 50.99 -12.77 41.33
CA TRP A 310 51.36 -12.92 42.75
C TRP A 310 51.04 -14.31 43.28
N ARG A 311 49.85 -14.84 42.97
CA ARG A 311 49.43 -16.20 43.37
C ARG A 311 50.33 -17.29 42.76
N ALA A 312 50.80 -17.09 41.53
CA ALA A 312 51.75 -18.00 40.88
C ALA A 312 53.14 -17.96 41.54
N LYS A 313 53.64 -16.76 41.91
CA LYS A 313 54.93 -16.58 42.58
C LYS A 313 54.93 -17.07 44.04
N SER A 314 53.83 -16.94 44.76
CA SER A 314 53.70 -17.50 46.12
C SER A 314 53.60 -19.02 46.17
N LYS A 315 53.37 -19.71 45.04
CA LYS A 315 53.42 -21.18 44.95
C LYS A 315 54.80 -21.73 44.57
N SER A 316 55.75 -20.92 44.11
CA SER A 316 57.08 -21.37 43.68
C SER A 316 58.18 -21.28 44.77
N HIS A 317 57.83 -20.87 46.00
CA HIS A 317 58.76 -20.80 47.15
C HIS A 317 58.43 -21.80 48.28
N ARG A 318 57.77 -22.91 47.95
CA ARG A 318 57.65 -24.07 48.84
C ARG A 318 58.19 -25.33 48.16
N PHE A 319 59.51 -25.32 47.92
CA PHE A 319 60.40 -26.47 47.96
C PHE A 319 61.74 -25.99 48.50
#